data_AF-A0A9P0FU64-F1
#
_entry.id   AF-A0A9P0FU64-F1
#
_cell.length_a   1.000
_cell.length_b   1.000
_cell.length_c   1.000
_cell.angle_alpha   90.00
_cell.angle_beta   90.00
_cell.angle_gamma   90.00
#
_symmetry.space_group_name_H-M   'P 1'
#
loop_
_entity.id
_entity.type
_entity.pdbx_description
1 polymer ?
#
loop_
_entity_poly.entity_id
_entity_poly.type
_entity_poly.pdbx_seq_one_letter_code
_entity_poly.pdbx_strand_id
1 'polypeptide(L)'
;MHSGVDKDETIYNVQIGNNFYCELCNHVSSGITKIAEHIKTDKHKALKTNPETEAKSFIGQFDSGYVIINKVILNSSQWNSIVDGRCHLCDVGVERPEEHIQIEDHIIRLIQAETVYDDERYYRKVNENYHCFTCKKIFSSEDFDNHWSTCENFDVIDINKLKAGPSTKTKGAVTEDILQVSELEKKLVETLHIAYDIDEENNLAICRYCGSVVAINFKTMITHVKDQHNKPEPAPKGSDESSEDEVVYQEVTDYGKRRHELSQYGKKHSIKLNHNGGKGLCLICDKYISAHKNNFKAHVKGGIHQGHLVLLGLKEPKEVNRTTELHQTKSIFECSIAYSSSEKMFVVNNDVSYDVNSFFLIRPVEKDPHFKKTKCFVCSELFPQGQEREHCATPAHRSNFLATKVVKFEGQGEPSAYIRELRTNLFHCGYCNQTLPFLEQLRHHCMTCNHVFLQEEHTNFHLTTVPIDTSGPAVDVYDHLMTCAFYD
;
A
#
# COMPACT_ATOMS: atom_id res chain seq x y z
N MET A 1 1.32 -2.39 -41.68
CA MET A 1 1.01 -3.82 -41.48
C MET A 1 0.69 -4.03 -40.02
N HIS A 2 -0.59 -4.22 -39.68
CA HIS A 2 -1.04 -4.53 -38.34
C HIS A 2 -1.03 -6.05 -38.17
N SER A 3 -0.01 -6.58 -37.48
CA SER A 3 -0.02 -7.97 -37.03
C SER A 3 -0.92 -8.08 -35.81
N GLY A 4 -2.09 -8.71 -36.00
CA GLY A 4 -2.96 -9.14 -34.92
C GLY A 4 -2.24 -10.21 -34.10
N VAL A 5 -1.88 -9.86 -32.87
CA VAL A 5 -1.65 -10.83 -31.81
C VAL A 5 -3.04 -11.14 -31.25
N ASP A 6 -3.41 -12.41 -31.26
CA ASP A 6 -4.67 -12.89 -30.70
C ASP A 6 -4.85 -12.38 -29.27
N LYS A 7 -5.93 -11.64 -29.04
CA LYS A 7 -6.23 -11.00 -27.74
C LYS A 7 -6.65 -11.99 -26.65
N ASP A 8 -6.81 -13.26 -27.00
CA ASP A 8 -7.26 -14.34 -26.11
C ASP A 8 -6.10 -15.19 -25.54
N GLU A 9 -4.85 -14.88 -25.87
CA GLU A 9 -3.70 -15.54 -25.25
C GLU A 9 -3.27 -14.77 -23.99
N THR A 10 -3.62 -15.29 -22.81
CA THR A 10 -3.12 -14.85 -21.50
C THR A 10 -1.62 -15.10 -21.40
N ILE A 11 -0.84 -14.29 -22.11
CA ILE A 11 0.59 -14.19 -21.91
C ILE A 11 0.80 -13.04 -20.93
N TYR A 12 1.21 -13.38 -19.71
CA TYR A 12 1.65 -12.40 -18.72
C TYR A 12 3.03 -11.88 -19.12
N ASN A 13 3.06 -11.04 -20.17
CA ASN A 13 4.27 -10.36 -20.58
C ASN A 13 4.59 -9.27 -19.53
N VAL A 14 5.35 -9.63 -18.51
CA VAL A 14 6.04 -8.62 -17.70
C VAL A 14 7.17 -8.10 -18.58
N GLN A 15 6.98 -6.89 -19.12
CA GLN A 15 8.04 -6.19 -19.82
C GLN A 15 9.04 -5.69 -18.77
N ILE A 16 10.21 -6.32 -18.73
CA ILE A 16 11.35 -5.85 -17.96
C ILE A 16 12.29 -5.28 -19.01
N GLY A 17 12.39 -3.95 -19.10
CA GLY A 17 13.13 -3.27 -20.16
C GLY A 17 12.74 -3.70 -21.58
N ASN A 18 13.68 -4.34 -22.30
CA ASN A 18 13.48 -4.86 -23.67
C ASN A 18 13.22 -6.37 -23.71
N ASN A 19 13.14 -7.01 -22.55
CA ASN A 19 12.94 -8.44 -22.40
C ASN A 19 11.49 -8.78 -22.05
N PHE A 20 11.07 -9.96 -22.49
CA PHE A 20 9.75 -10.54 -22.22
C PHE A 20 9.93 -11.81 -21.41
N TYR A 21 9.22 -11.92 -20.28
CA TYR A 21 9.23 -13.11 -19.43
C TYR A 21 7.96 -13.94 -19.65
N CYS A 22 8.14 -15.24 -19.92
CA CYS A 22 7.09 -16.25 -19.93
C CYS A 22 7.13 -17.01 -18.60
N GLU A 23 6.19 -16.68 -17.72
CA GLU A 23 6.03 -17.30 -16.40
C GLU A 23 5.81 -18.82 -16.49
N LEU A 24 4.98 -19.28 -17.44
CA LEU A 24 4.68 -20.70 -17.65
C LEU A 24 5.91 -21.56 -17.94
N CYS A 25 6.89 -20.98 -18.64
CA CYS A 25 8.09 -21.70 -19.07
C CYS A 25 9.35 -21.28 -18.29
N ASN A 26 9.20 -20.34 -17.34
CA ASN A 26 10.29 -19.63 -16.69
C ASN A 26 11.35 -19.13 -17.70
N HIS A 27 10.90 -18.59 -18.84
CA HIS A 27 11.75 -18.27 -20.00
C HIS A 27 11.76 -16.76 -20.28
N VAL A 28 12.95 -16.18 -20.43
CA VAL A 28 13.13 -14.79 -20.87
C VAL A 28 13.58 -14.75 -22.32
N SER A 29 12.98 -13.83 -23.09
CA SER A 29 13.29 -13.61 -24.50
C SER A 29 13.48 -12.14 -24.82
N SER A 30 14.48 -11.81 -25.63
CA SER A 30 14.73 -10.44 -26.10
C SER A 30 13.88 -10.12 -27.32
N GLY A 31 12.90 -9.23 -27.15
CA GLY A 31 12.04 -8.74 -28.22
C GLY A 31 10.79 -9.60 -28.50
N ILE A 32 9.77 -8.93 -29.04
CA ILE A 32 8.43 -9.49 -29.22
C ILE A 32 8.38 -10.67 -30.21
N THR A 33 9.27 -10.69 -31.21
CA THR A 33 9.30 -11.77 -32.21
C THR A 33 9.75 -13.09 -31.58
N LYS A 34 10.79 -13.08 -30.74
CA LYS A 34 11.34 -14.29 -30.14
C LYS A 34 10.40 -14.89 -29.09
N ILE A 35 9.72 -14.04 -28.30
CA ILE A 35 8.69 -14.55 -27.38
C ILE A 35 7.50 -15.13 -28.16
N ALA A 36 7.11 -14.52 -29.29
CA ALA A 36 6.06 -15.05 -30.17
C ALA A 36 6.45 -16.38 -30.84
N GLU A 37 7.74 -16.65 -31.03
CA GLU A 37 8.25 -17.96 -31.46
C GLU A 37 8.24 -18.97 -30.29
N HIS A 38 8.67 -18.54 -29.09
CA HIS A 38 8.68 -19.37 -27.88
C HIS A 38 7.29 -19.93 -27.54
N ILE A 39 6.24 -19.09 -27.57
CA ILE A 39 4.87 -19.53 -27.26
C ILE A 39 4.32 -20.58 -28.23
N LYS A 40 4.92 -20.70 -29.42
CA LYS A 40 4.55 -21.70 -30.43
C LYS A 40 5.26 -23.04 -30.23
N THR A 41 6.26 -23.10 -29.35
CA THR A 41 7.01 -24.34 -29.07
C THR A 41 6.12 -25.40 -28.43
N ASP A 42 6.38 -26.67 -28.73
CA ASP A 42 5.60 -27.78 -28.16
C ASP A 42 5.76 -27.87 -26.64
N LYS A 43 6.92 -27.47 -26.09
CA LYS A 43 7.13 -27.34 -24.65
C LYS A 43 6.16 -26.33 -24.03
N HIS A 44 6.05 -25.12 -24.61
CA HIS A 44 5.11 -24.12 -24.12
C HIS A 44 3.66 -24.60 -24.24
N LYS A 45 3.29 -25.17 -25.38
CA LYS A 45 1.94 -25.72 -25.60
C LYS A 45 1.61 -26.82 -24.59
N ALA A 46 2.54 -27.74 -24.33
CA ALA A 46 2.37 -28.82 -23.36
C ALA A 46 2.17 -28.28 -21.93
N LEU A 47 3.03 -27.34 -21.49
CA LEU A 47 2.90 -26.64 -20.20
C LEU A 47 1.63 -25.77 -20.13
N LYS A 48 1.15 -25.24 -21.25
CA LYS A 48 -0.11 -24.49 -21.32
C LYS A 48 -1.33 -25.41 -21.21
N THR A 49 -1.27 -26.61 -21.79
CA THR A 49 -2.37 -27.60 -21.74
C THR A 49 -2.44 -28.35 -20.42
N ASN A 50 -1.28 -28.55 -19.78
CA ASN A 50 -1.16 -29.21 -18.49
C ASN A 50 -0.12 -28.44 -17.66
N PRO A 51 -0.46 -27.23 -17.19
CA PRO A 51 0.44 -26.50 -16.30
C PRO A 51 0.72 -27.38 -15.09
N GLU A 52 1.94 -27.36 -14.57
CA GLU A 52 2.18 -27.89 -13.23
C GLU A 52 1.26 -27.09 -12.30
N THR A 53 0.14 -27.72 -11.91
CA THR A 53 -1.13 -27.06 -11.58
C THR A 53 -1.10 -26.25 -10.29
N GLU A 54 0.04 -26.21 -9.62
CA GLU A 54 0.27 -25.46 -8.41
C GLU A 54 1.54 -24.65 -8.61
N ALA A 55 1.40 -23.39 -9.05
CA ALA A 55 2.44 -22.43 -8.73
C ALA A 55 2.55 -22.44 -7.21
N LYS A 56 3.63 -23.04 -6.66
CA LYS A 56 3.87 -23.07 -5.23
C LYS A 56 3.75 -21.62 -4.74
N SER A 57 2.70 -21.33 -3.96
CA SER A 57 2.47 -19.98 -3.46
C SER A 57 3.76 -19.50 -2.82
N PHE A 58 4.25 -18.33 -3.22
CA PHE A 58 5.44 -17.77 -2.59
C PHE A 58 5.24 -17.73 -1.07
N ILE A 59 6.05 -18.49 -0.34
CA ILE A 59 5.89 -18.73 1.11
C ILE A 59 6.59 -17.61 1.90
N GLY A 60 6.41 -16.36 1.46
CA GLY A 60 7.05 -15.23 2.11
C GLY A 60 6.26 -13.93 2.05
N GLN A 61 6.61 -13.03 2.97
CA GLN A 61 6.07 -11.68 3.08
C GLN A 61 7.19 -10.66 2.89
N PHE A 62 6.94 -9.65 2.07
CA PHE A 62 7.79 -8.47 1.97
C PHE A 62 7.34 -7.45 3.02
N ASP A 63 8.25 -7.04 3.90
CA ASP A 63 7.98 -6.04 4.92
C ASP A 63 9.22 -5.17 5.16
N SER A 64 9.07 -3.86 5.01
CA SER A 64 10.06 -2.86 5.45
C SER A 64 11.52 -3.13 5.01
N GLY A 65 11.73 -3.66 3.79
CA GLY A 65 13.06 -3.96 3.25
C GLY A 65 13.58 -5.38 3.55
N TYR A 66 12.77 -6.22 4.20
CA TYR A 66 13.05 -7.62 4.50
C TYR A 66 12.09 -8.55 3.75
N VAL A 67 12.53 -9.79 3.58
CA VAL A 67 11.73 -10.92 3.10
C VAL A 67 11.64 -11.95 4.20
N ILE A 68 10.45 -12.18 4.71
CA ILE A 68 10.18 -13.15 5.77
C ILE A 68 9.65 -14.42 5.12
N ILE A 69 10.40 -15.51 5.19
CA ILE A 69 10.01 -16.83 4.65
C ILE A 69 9.82 -17.76 5.84
N ASN A 70 8.55 -17.97 6.23
CA ASN A 70 8.18 -18.67 7.45
C ASN A 70 8.88 -18.09 8.71
N LYS A 71 9.93 -18.75 9.21
CA LYS A 71 10.72 -18.33 10.38
C LYS A 71 12.05 -17.68 10.03
N VAL A 72 12.40 -17.59 8.76
CA VAL A 72 13.68 -17.03 8.29
C VAL A 72 13.45 -15.59 7.84
N ILE A 73 14.26 -14.67 8.35
CA ILE A 73 14.24 -13.27 7.95
C ILE A 73 15.47 -13.01 7.08
N LEU A 74 15.23 -12.60 5.84
CA LEU A 74 16.27 -12.25 4.88
C LEU A 74 16.26 -10.73 4.67
N ASN A 75 17.43 -10.10 4.76
CA ASN A 75 17.57 -8.73 4.28
C ASN A 75 17.59 -8.69 2.74
N SER A 76 17.58 -7.48 2.17
CA SER A 76 17.60 -7.29 0.71
C SER A 76 18.76 -8.02 0.03
N SER A 77 20.00 -7.92 0.55
CA SER A 77 21.17 -8.58 -0.05
C SER A 77 21.03 -10.11 -0.04
N GLN A 78 20.60 -10.69 1.08
CA GLN A 78 20.40 -12.14 1.22
C GLN A 78 19.28 -12.63 0.31
N TRP A 79 18.13 -11.94 0.27
CA TRP A 79 17.06 -12.30 -0.66
C TRP A 79 17.52 -12.24 -2.12
N ASN A 80 18.46 -11.36 -2.45
CA ASN A 80 19.08 -11.25 -3.77
C ASN A 80 20.30 -12.17 -3.97
N SER A 81 20.56 -13.10 -3.04
CA SER A 81 21.69 -14.03 -3.08
C SER A 81 23.06 -13.35 -3.24
N ILE A 82 23.20 -12.20 -2.57
CA ILE A 82 24.45 -11.48 -2.40
C ILE A 82 25.04 -11.90 -1.05
N VAL A 83 26.14 -12.66 -1.10
CA VAL A 83 26.84 -13.21 0.07
C VAL A 83 28.32 -12.86 -0.07
N ASP A 84 28.95 -12.40 1.01
CA ASP A 84 30.36 -12.00 1.04
C ASP A 84 30.78 -11.04 -0.09
N GLY A 85 29.91 -10.07 -0.41
CA GLY A 85 30.16 -9.07 -1.45
C GLY A 85 30.13 -9.62 -2.88
N ARG A 86 29.61 -10.84 -3.10
CA ARG A 86 29.41 -11.43 -4.44
C ARG A 86 27.93 -11.74 -4.67
N CYS A 87 27.39 -11.35 -5.81
CA CYS A 87 26.06 -11.80 -6.24
C CYS A 87 26.18 -13.16 -6.92
N HIS A 88 25.61 -14.20 -6.31
CA HIS A 88 25.69 -15.56 -6.84
C HIS A 88 24.68 -15.84 -7.96
N LEU A 89 23.69 -14.97 -8.17
CA LEU A 89 22.84 -15.01 -9.36
C LEU A 89 23.59 -14.49 -10.58
N CYS A 90 24.24 -13.35 -10.42
CA CYS A 90 24.96 -12.67 -11.50
C CYS A 90 26.37 -13.22 -11.75
N ASP A 91 26.93 -13.91 -10.75
CA ASP A 91 28.33 -14.37 -10.66
C ASP A 91 29.37 -13.23 -10.78
N VAL A 92 29.10 -12.12 -10.09
CA VAL A 92 29.95 -10.91 -10.09
C VAL A 92 30.17 -10.38 -8.66
N GLY A 93 31.30 -9.72 -8.44
CA GLY A 93 31.54 -8.93 -7.23
C GLY A 93 30.62 -7.70 -7.19
N VAL A 94 30.12 -7.37 -6.00
CA VAL A 94 29.15 -6.29 -5.76
C VAL A 94 29.64 -5.40 -4.63
N GLU A 95 30.03 -4.18 -4.98
CA GLU A 95 30.41 -3.16 -4.00
C GLU A 95 29.18 -2.43 -3.43
N ARG A 96 28.13 -2.26 -4.26
CA ARG A 96 26.92 -1.48 -3.94
C ARG A 96 25.65 -2.30 -4.23
N PRO A 97 25.20 -3.13 -3.26
CA PRO A 97 24.06 -4.03 -3.45
C PRO A 97 22.79 -3.32 -3.91
N GLU A 98 22.52 -2.12 -3.40
CA GLU A 98 21.32 -1.33 -3.69
C GLU A 98 21.19 -0.92 -5.16
N GLU A 99 22.31 -0.70 -5.85
CA GLU A 99 22.34 -0.40 -7.29
C GLU A 99 22.29 -1.70 -8.09
N HIS A 100 23.01 -2.73 -7.65
CA HIS A 100 23.08 -4.03 -8.33
C HIS A 100 21.70 -4.70 -8.47
N ILE A 101 20.90 -4.69 -7.40
CA ILE A 101 19.58 -5.35 -7.39
C ILE A 101 18.55 -4.69 -8.32
N GLN A 102 18.83 -3.49 -8.81
CA GLN A 102 17.98 -2.76 -9.76
C GLN A 102 18.36 -3.05 -11.22
N ILE A 103 19.46 -3.76 -11.48
CA ILE A 103 19.90 -4.12 -12.82
C ILE A 103 18.90 -5.11 -13.42
N GLU A 104 18.43 -4.83 -14.65
CA GLU A 104 17.45 -5.65 -15.37
C GLU A 104 17.85 -7.14 -15.43
N ASP A 105 19.11 -7.42 -15.79
CA ASP A 105 19.64 -8.78 -15.85
C ASP A 105 19.61 -9.49 -14.48
N HIS A 106 19.86 -8.76 -13.38
CA HIS A 106 19.78 -9.32 -12.04
C HIS A 106 18.35 -9.70 -11.69
N ILE A 107 17.38 -8.82 -11.93
CA ILE A 107 15.96 -9.06 -11.69
C ILE A 107 15.47 -10.29 -12.48
N ILE A 108 15.89 -10.40 -13.74
CA ILE A 108 15.60 -11.56 -14.59
C ILE A 108 16.14 -12.84 -13.97
N ARG A 109 17.42 -12.88 -13.59
CA ARG A 109 18.03 -14.06 -12.96
C ARG A 109 17.40 -14.39 -11.62
N LEU A 110 16.99 -13.39 -10.85
CA LEU A 110 16.29 -13.56 -9.59
C LEU A 110 14.92 -14.25 -9.79
N ILE A 111 14.15 -13.81 -10.78
CA ILE A 111 12.86 -14.42 -11.14
C ILE A 111 13.06 -15.86 -11.63
N GLN A 112 14.11 -16.08 -12.42
CA GLN A 112 14.39 -17.40 -12.99
C GLN A 112 14.95 -18.40 -11.98
N ALA A 113 15.58 -17.92 -10.91
CA ALA A 113 16.16 -18.77 -9.90
C ALA A 113 15.08 -19.40 -9.01
N GLU A 114 14.95 -20.72 -9.12
CA GLU A 114 13.96 -21.49 -8.39
C GLU A 114 14.22 -21.40 -6.87
N THR A 115 13.22 -20.88 -6.15
CA THR A 115 13.20 -20.91 -4.69
C THR A 115 12.44 -22.16 -4.27
N VAL A 116 13.14 -23.06 -3.58
CA VAL A 116 12.62 -24.36 -3.18
C VAL A 116 12.27 -24.33 -1.70
N TYR A 117 11.09 -24.86 -1.41
CA TYR A 117 10.67 -25.24 -0.08
C TYR A 117 10.36 -26.72 -0.08
N ASP A 118 11.11 -27.46 0.74
CA ASP A 118 11.00 -28.90 0.90
C ASP A 118 11.14 -29.24 2.41
N ASP A 119 10.03 -29.60 3.05
CA ASP A 119 9.89 -29.78 4.50
C ASP A 119 10.31 -28.55 5.36
N GLU A 120 11.55 -28.53 5.81
CA GLU A 120 12.15 -27.44 6.62
C GLU A 120 13.34 -26.79 5.90
N ARG A 121 13.57 -27.14 4.63
CA ARG A 121 14.68 -26.66 3.81
C ARG A 121 14.23 -25.45 3.02
N TYR A 122 14.82 -24.31 3.31
CA TYR A 122 14.61 -23.06 2.58
C TYR A 122 15.86 -22.73 1.79
N TYR A 123 15.78 -22.82 0.48
CA TYR A 123 16.93 -22.51 -0.36
C TYR A 123 16.53 -22.02 -1.74
N ARG A 124 17.51 -21.47 -2.44
CA ARG A 124 17.40 -21.13 -3.84
C ARG A 124 18.53 -21.76 -4.63
N LYS A 125 18.20 -22.35 -5.77
CA LYS A 125 19.23 -22.78 -6.73
C LYS A 125 19.77 -21.56 -7.47
N VAL A 126 21.06 -21.31 -7.34
CA VAL A 126 21.76 -20.17 -7.95
C VAL A 126 22.89 -20.71 -8.83
N ASN A 127 22.62 -20.77 -10.14
CA ASN A 127 23.48 -21.46 -11.12
C ASN A 127 23.68 -22.95 -10.75
N GLU A 128 24.93 -23.37 -10.52
CA GLU A 128 25.29 -24.73 -10.09
C GLU A 128 25.35 -24.90 -8.56
N ASN A 129 25.14 -23.80 -7.84
CA ASN A 129 25.21 -23.74 -6.38
C ASN A 129 23.82 -23.58 -5.76
N TYR A 130 23.78 -23.70 -4.44
CA TYR A 130 22.57 -23.57 -3.64
C TYR A 130 22.78 -22.52 -2.55
N HIS A 131 21.89 -21.54 -2.49
CA HIS A 131 21.84 -20.59 -1.40
C HIS A 131 20.87 -21.08 -0.33
N CYS A 132 21.40 -21.50 0.81
CA CYS A 132 20.58 -21.85 1.97
C CYS A 132 20.15 -20.58 2.71
N PHE A 133 18.85 -20.32 2.78
CA PHE A 133 18.32 -19.14 3.46
C PHE A 133 18.46 -19.22 4.98
N THR A 134 18.52 -20.43 5.53
CA THR A 134 18.58 -20.66 6.96
C THR A 134 19.92 -20.28 7.59
N CYS A 135 21.03 -20.59 6.90
CA CYS A 135 22.37 -20.22 7.35
C CYS A 135 23.02 -19.12 6.48
N LYS A 136 22.30 -18.61 5.48
CA LYS A 136 22.69 -17.50 4.60
C LYS A 136 24.01 -17.75 3.84
N LYS A 137 24.32 -19.02 3.55
CA LYS A 137 25.56 -19.46 2.88
C LYS A 137 25.28 -20.13 1.54
N ILE A 138 26.30 -20.13 0.69
CA ILE A 138 26.30 -20.78 -0.62
C ILE A 138 27.03 -22.12 -0.53
N PHE A 139 26.46 -23.15 -1.14
CA PHE A 139 27.01 -24.50 -1.17
C PHE A 139 27.11 -25.01 -2.61
N SER A 140 28.14 -25.82 -2.86
CA SER A 140 28.23 -26.62 -4.09
C SER A 140 27.15 -27.70 -4.10
N SER A 141 26.86 -28.28 -5.27
CA SER A 141 25.91 -29.40 -5.35
C SER A 141 26.35 -30.63 -4.57
N GLU A 142 27.65 -30.84 -4.36
CA GLU A 142 28.21 -32.00 -3.63
C GLU A 142 28.09 -31.82 -2.11
N ASP A 143 28.26 -30.58 -1.64
CA ASP A 143 28.22 -30.25 -0.22
C ASP A 143 26.79 -29.98 0.28
N PHE A 144 25.86 -29.65 -0.63
CA PHE A 144 24.53 -29.19 -0.26
C PHE A 144 23.69 -30.27 0.45
N ASP A 145 23.78 -31.55 0.09
CA ASP A 145 23.01 -32.56 0.82
C ASP A 145 23.59 -32.82 2.22
N ASN A 146 24.92 -32.72 2.36
CA ASN A 146 25.62 -32.95 3.61
C ASN A 146 25.47 -31.77 4.59
N HIS A 147 25.36 -30.54 4.08
CA HIS A 147 25.30 -29.34 4.93
C HIS A 147 24.07 -29.34 5.85
N TRP A 148 22.96 -29.98 5.45
CA TRP A 148 21.73 -30.00 6.25
C TRP A 148 21.91 -30.61 7.64
N SER A 149 22.81 -31.60 7.77
CA SER A 149 23.13 -32.23 9.06
C SER A 149 23.86 -31.28 10.03
N THR A 150 24.52 -30.26 9.49
CA THR A 150 25.30 -29.26 10.21
C THR A 150 24.73 -27.85 10.03
N CYS A 151 23.53 -27.73 9.46
CA CYS A 151 22.93 -26.44 9.15
C CYS A 151 22.47 -25.83 10.47
N GLU A 152 23.36 -25.06 11.08
CA GLU A 152 23.01 -24.27 12.24
C GLU A 152 21.97 -23.25 11.79
N ASN A 153 20.77 -23.39 12.34
CA ASN A 153 19.69 -22.44 12.17
C ASN A 153 20.09 -21.12 12.84
N PHE A 154 20.82 -20.26 12.14
CA PHE A 154 21.21 -18.95 12.67
C PHE A 154 19.99 -18.09 13.01
N ASP A 155 18.87 -18.29 12.30
CA ASP A 155 17.65 -17.48 12.47
C ASP A 155 16.34 -18.26 12.56
N VAL A 156 16.33 -19.59 12.71
CA VAL A 156 15.08 -20.23 13.18
C VAL A 156 14.95 -19.81 14.63
N ILE A 157 14.22 -18.72 14.85
CA ILE A 157 13.92 -18.18 16.16
C ILE A 157 13.19 -19.28 16.93
N ASP A 158 13.94 -20.14 17.62
CA ASP A 158 13.42 -20.95 18.69
C ASP A 158 13.26 -20.01 19.86
N ILE A 159 12.16 -19.24 19.83
CA ILE A 159 11.75 -18.31 20.91
C ILE A 159 11.76 -19.04 22.27
N ASN A 160 11.64 -20.37 22.27
CA ASN A 160 11.72 -21.18 23.48
C ASN A 160 13.15 -21.42 23.98
N LYS A 161 14.17 -21.44 23.10
CA LYS A 161 15.59 -21.48 23.53
C LYS A 161 16.08 -20.15 24.09
N LEU A 162 15.48 -19.02 23.71
CA LEU A 162 15.73 -17.73 24.39
C LEU A 162 15.24 -17.70 25.84
N LYS A 163 14.36 -18.63 26.24
CA LYS A 163 13.92 -18.83 27.65
C LYS A 163 14.85 -19.74 28.45
N ALA A 164 15.60 -20.62 27.79
CA ALA A 164 16.59 -21.48 28.42
C ALA A 164 17.92 -20.73 28.40
N GLY A 165 18.27 -20.06 29.51
CA GLY A 165 19.48 -19.25 29.64
C GLY A 165 20.77 -19.91 29.12
N PRO A 166 21.83 -19.13 28.90
CA PRO A 166 22.98 -19.50 28.08
C PRO A 166 23.63 -20.81 28.55
N SER A 167 23.48 -21.85 27.73
CA SER A 167 24.34 -23.04 27.82
C SER A 167 25.75 -22.64 27.39
N THR A 168 26.71 -22.99 28.26
CA THR A 168 28.11 -22.60 28.23
C THR A 168 28.85 -23.07 26.96
N LYS A 169 28.84 -22.31 25.86
CA LYS A 169 29.91 -22.36 24.84
C LYS A 169 30.18 -20.99 24.20
N THR A 170 31.47 -20.61 24.25
CA THR A 170 32.20 -19.57 23.48
C THR A 170 31.62 -18.15 23.39
N LYS A 171 32.14 -17.27 24.26
CA LYS A 171 31.74 -15.87 24.53
C LYS A 171 32.09 -14.82 23.44
N GLY A 172 32.51 -15.21 22.23
CA GLY A 172 33.10 -14.27 21.26
C GLY A 172 32.15 -13.76 20.17
N ALA A 173 31.37 -14.65 19.55
CA ALA A 173 30.53 -14.32 18.38
C ALA A 173 29.05 -14.05 18.74
N VAL A 174 28.60 -14.56 19.88
CA VAL A 174 27.19 -14.48 20.32
C VAL A 174 26.74 -13.06 20.66
N THR A 175 27.67 -12.15 20.95
CA THR A 175 27.33 -10.76 21.32
C THR A 175 26.84 -9.92 20.15
N GLU A 176 27.29 -10.18 18.93
CA GLU A 176 26.90 -9.37 17.77
C GLU A 176 25.48 -9.72 17.29
N ASP A 177 25.16 -11.01 17.22
CA ASP A 177 23.81 -11.47 16.86
C ASP A 177 22.76 -11.06 17.89
N ILE A 178 23.08 -11.09 19.19
CA ILE A 178 22.16 -10.61 20.25
C ILE A 178 21.88 -9.11 20.10
N LEU A 179 22.89 -8.32 19.73
CA LEU A 179 22.71 -6.89 19.50
C LEU A 179 21.85 -6.63 18.26
N GLN A 180 22.06 -7.38 17.17
CA GLN A 180 21.25 -7.24 15.95
C GLN A 180 19.80 -7.64 16.17
N VAL A 181 19.54 -8.72 16.92
CA VAL A 181 18.17 -9.16 17.26
C VAL A 181 17.48 -8.14 18.17
N SER A 182 18.18 -7.60 19.16
CA SER A 182 17.67 -6.54 20.03
C SER A 182 17.32 -5.27 19.23
N GLU A 183 18.18 -4.89 18.28
CA GLU A 183 17.92 -3.75 17.39
C GLU A 183 16.72 -3.99 16.46
N LEU A 184 16.55 -5.23 15.96
CA LEU A 184 15.41 -5.61 15.14
C LEU A 184 14.10 -5.60 15.96
N GLU A 185 14.11 -6.15 17.17
CA GLU A 185 12.96 -6.09 18.08
C GLU A 185 12.58 -4.65 18.38
N LYS A 186 13.56 -3.78 18.61
CA LYS A 186 13.33 -2.35 18.81
C LYS A 186 12.65 -1.71 17.59
N LYS A 187 13.16 -1.95 16.37
CA LYS A 187 12.55 -1.44 15.13
C LYS A 187 11.13 -1.97 14.90
N LEU A 188 10.88 -3.25 15.21
CA LEU A 188 9.54 -3.84 15.11
C LEU A 188 8.57 -3.22 16.12
N VAL A 189 9.02 -3.00 17.36
CA VAL A 189 8.25 -2.29 18.39
C VAL A 189 8.01 -0.84 17.98
N GLU A 190 8.98 -0.19 17.33
CA GLU A 190 8.84 1.18 16.85
C GLU A 190 7.64 1.34 15.90
N THR A 191 7.38 0.35 15.04
CA THR A 191 6.21 0.35 14.15
C THR A 191 4.86 0.30 14.88
N LEU A 192 4.85 -0.10 16.16
CA LEU A 192 3.63 -0.25 16.97
C LEU A 192 3.28 0.97 17.83
N HIS A 193 4.10 2.03 17.85
CA HIS A 193 3.77 3.29 18.54
C HIS A 193 2.45 3.91 18.08
N ILE A 194 1.99 3.58 16.86
CA ILE A 194 0.70 4.02 16.35
C ILE A 194 -0.46 3.45 17.19
N ALA A 195 -0.32 2.21 17.66
CA ALA A 195 -1.35 1.49 18.41
C ALA A 195 -1.14 1.54 19.94
N TYR A 196 0.02 2.00 20.39
CA TYR A 196 0.45 1.93 21.78
C TYR A 196 1.20 3.17 22.24
N ASP A 197 0.92 3.63 23.45
CA ASP A 197 1.83 4.48 24.21
C ASP A 197 2.87 3.61 24.91
N ILE A 198 4.12 3.70 24.47
CA ILE A 198 5.22 2.84 24.89
C ILE A 198 6.02 3.52 26.00
N ASP A 199 6.10 2.87 27.15
CA ASP A 199 6.88 3.26 28.32
C ASP A 199 8.09 2.31 28.46
N GLU A 200 9.17 2.68 27.76
CA GLU A 200 10.42 1.90 27.76
C GLU A 200 11.03 1.75 29.17
N GLU A 201 10.84 2.75 30.05
CA GLU A 201 11.39 2.73 31.41
C GLU A 201 10.75 1.62 32.26
N ASN A 202 9.44 1.43 32.13
CA ASN A 202 8.69 0.42 32.87
C ASN A 202 8.51 -0.89 32.10
N ASN A 203 8.99 -0.97 30.85
CA ASN A 203 8.77 -2.09 29.94
C ASN A 203 7.28 -2.39 29.68
N LEU A 204 6.46 -1.34 29.60
CA LEU A 204 5.01 -1.43 29.42
C LEU A 204 4.56 -0.67 28.16
N ALA A 205 3.51 -1.16 27.51
CA ALA A 205 2.84 -0.49 26.40
C ALA A 205 1.35 -0.40 26.70
N ILE A 206 0.77 0.78 26.60
CA ILE A 206 -0.66 1.03 26.84
C ILE A 206 -1.36 1.12 25.49
N CYS A 207 -2.29 0.21 25.22
CA CYS A 207 -3.00 0.20 23.93
C CYS A 207 -3.88 1.45 23.80
N ARG A 208 -3.65 2.27 22.77
CA ARG A 208 -4.43 3.50 22.53
C ARG A 208 -5.91 3.24 22.23
N TYR A 209 -6.26 2.04 21.76
CA TYR A 209 -7.65 1.69 21.42
C TYR A 209 -8.52 1.33 22.63
N CYS A 210 -7.95 0.70 23.66
CA CYS A 210 -8.73 0.22 24.81
C CYS A 210 -8.12 0.51 26.19
N GLY A 211 -6.97 1.15 26.24
CA GLY A 211 -6.26 1.48 27.48
C GLY A 211 -5.61 0.30 28.19
N SER A 212 -5.65 -0.92 27.62
CA SER A 212 -5.05 -2.09 28.28
C SER A 212 -3.53 -1.99 28.29
N VAL A 213 -2.92 -2.30 29.42
CA VAL A 213 -1.46 -2.36 29.58
C VAL A 213 -0.96 -3.75 29.18
N VAL A 214 0.04 -3.81 28.31
CA VAL A 214 0.75 -5.03 27.88
C VAL A 214 2.26 -4.83 28.05
N ALA A 215 3.05 -5.90 28.05
CA ALA A 215 4.51 -5.78 28.03
C ALA A 215 5.00 -5.31 26.65
N ILE A 216 6.11 -4.55 26.59
CA ILE A 216 6.76 -4.15 25.33
C ILE A 216 7.40 -5.39 24.71
N ASN A 217 6.58 -6.13 23.98
CA ASN A 217 6.98 -7.28 23.21
C ASN A 217 6.12 -7.32 21.96
N PHE A 218 6.76 -7.27 20.79
CA PHE A 218 6.09 -7.18 19.50
C PHE A 218 4.97 -8.23 19.35
N LYS A 219 5.23 -9.49 19.76
CA LYS A 219 4.24 -10.57 19.69
C LYS A 219 3.05 -10.31 20.60
N THR A 220 3.28 -9.90 21.84
CA THR A 220 2.22 -9.60 22.80
C THR A 220 1.34 -8.46 22.28
N MET A 221 1.96 -7.39 21.77
CA MET A 221 1.27 -6.22 21.25
C MET A 221 0.45 -6.55 19.98
N ILE A 222 1.03 -7.26 19.01
CA ILE A 222 0.29 -7.69 17.80
C ILE A 222 -0.87 -8.63 18.14
N THR A 223 -0.64 -9.60 19.03
CA THR A 223 -1.68 -10.56 19.44
C THR A 223 -2.84 -9.83 20.10
N HIS A 224 -2.55 -8.86 20.97
CA HIS A 224 -3.57 -8.02 21.58
C HIS A 224 -4.41 -7.28 20.53
N VAL A 225 -3.77 -6.58 19.58
CA VAL A 225 -4.49 -5.83 18.54
C VAL A 225 -5.37 -6.75 17.70
N LYS A 226 -4.84 -7.92 17.34
CA LYS A 226 -5.56 -8.94 16.57
C LYS A 226 -6.80 -9.46 17.32
N ASP A 227 -6.64 -9.80 18.59
CA ASP A 227 -7.67 -10.49 19.37
C ASP A 227 -8.72 -9.55 19.97
N GLN A 228 -8.37 -8.29 20.19
CA GLN A 228 -9.25 -7.33 20.87
C GLN A 228 -9.87 -6.29 19.92
N HIS A 229 -9.15 -5.87 18.87
CA HIS A 229 -9.58 -4.76 18.01
C HIS A 229 -9.91 -5.17 16.58
N ASN A 230 -9.30 -6.25 16.10
CA ASN A 230 -9.52 -6.76 14.74
C ASN A 230 -10.45 -7.98 14.71
N LYS A 231 -11.23 -8.23 15.77
CA LYS A 231 -12.30 -9.24 15.70
C LYS A 231 -13.26 -8.82 14.60
N PRO A 232 -13.48 -9.65 13.55
CA PRO A 232 -14.48 -9.35 12.55
C PRO A 232 -15.82 -9.21 13.28
N GLU A 233 -16.54 -8.11 13.03
CA GLU A 233 -17.89 -7.94 13.57
C GLU A 233 -18.69 -9.21 13.27
N PRO A 234 -19.44 -9.76 14.25
CA PRO A 234 -20.27 -10.93 13.99
C PRO A 234 -21.19 -10.60 12.82
N ALA A 235 -21.06 -11.39 11.75
CA ALA A 235 -21.81 -11.19 10.52
C ALA A 235 -23.29 -10.99 10.86
N PRO A 236 -23.97 -9.99 10.28
CA PRO A 236 -25.37 -9.75 10.55
C PRO A 236 -26.15 -11.03 10.28
N LYS A 237 -26.82 -11.55 11.32
CA LYS A 237 -27.69 -12.73 11.22
C LYS A 237 -28.84 -12.40 10.26
N GLY A 238 -28.66 -12.74 8.99
CA GLY A 238 -29.63 -12.47 7.94
C GLY A 238 -29.40 -13.34 6.71
N SER A 239 -30.35 -14.25 6.49
CA SER A 239 -30.53 -15.21 5.39
C SER A 239 -29.48 -16.33 5.25
N ASP A 240 -29.66 -17.38 6.06
CA ASP A 240 -29.89 -18.80 5.68
C ASP A 240 -29.31 -19.35 4.36
N GLU A 241 -28.07 -19.00 4.02
CA GLU A 241 -27.23 -19.75 3.08
C GLU A 241 -25.77 -19.74 3.59
N SER A 242 -25.43 -20.63 4.52
CA SER A 242 -24.03 -21.01 4.74
C SER A 242 -23.91 -22.45 5.19
N SER A 243 -23.63 -23.36 4.25
CA SER A 243 -22.91 -24.60 4.56
C SER A 243 -21.51 -24.22 5.05
N GLU A 244 -21.09 -24.84 6.16
CA GLU A 244 -19.71 -24.83 6.62
C GLU A 244 -18.87 -25.68 5.66
N ASP A 245 -18.49 -25.10 4.52
CA ASP A 245 -17.51 -25.71 3.63
C ASP A 245 -16.11 -25.28 4.07
N GLU A 246 -15.37 -26.27 4.57
CA GLU A 246 -13.93 -26.23 4.74
C GLU A 246 -13.30 -25.73 3.42
N VAL A 247 -12.59 -24.60 3.47
CA VAL A 247 -12.04 -23.94 2.27
C VAL A 247 -10.87 -24.77 1.73
N VAL A 248 -11.18 -25.82 0.99
CA VAL A 248 -10.24 -26.50 0.09
C VAL A 248 -10.01 -25.55 -1.07
N TYR A 249 -8.83 -24.93 -1.14
CA TYR A 249 -8.42 -24.09 -2.26
C TYR A 249 -8.12 -24.95 -3.49
N GLN A 250 -9.16 -25.51 -4.10
CA GLN A 250 -9.09 -26.01 -5.47
C GLN A 250 -9.18 -24.81 -6.42
N GLU A 251 -8.06 -24.35 -6.98
CA GLU A 251 -8.11 -23.34 -8.04
C GLU A 251 -8.61 -23.98 -9.34
N VAL A 252 -9.90 -23.79 -9.59
CA VAL A 252 -10.53 -24.09 -10.88
C VAL A 252 -9.87 -23.21 -11.94
N THR A 253 -9.30 -23.83 -12.98
CA THR A 253 -8.72 -23.14 -14.13
C THR A 253 -9.75 -22.20 -14.76
N ASP A 254 -9.53 -20.91 -14.58
CA ASP A 254 -10.42 -19.87 -15.04
C ASP A 254 -9.86 -19.27 -16.34
N TYR A 255 -10.46 -19.61 -17.49
CA TYR A 255 -10.11 -19.08 -18.83
C TYR A 255 -10.47 -17.59 -18.98
N GLY A 256 -10.08 -16.75 -18.03
CA GLY A 256 -10.46 -15.34 -17.92
C GLY A 256 -11.92 -15.11 -17.55
N LYS A 257 -12.72 -16.14 -17.20
CA LYS A 257 -14.13 -15.99 -16.84
C LYS A 257 -14.30 -15.19 -15.55
N ARG A 258 -13.51 -15.39 -14.49
CA ARG A 258 -13.49 -14.59 -13.25
C ARG A 258 -13.12 -13.14 -13.56
N ARG A 259 -12.16 -12.91 -14.45
CA ARG A 259 -11.79 -11.54 -14.88
C ARG A 259 -12.90 -10.89 -15.70
N HIS A 260 -13.56 -11.64 -16.58
CA HIS A 260 -14.72 -11.19 -17.34
C HIS A 260 -15.89 -10.85 -16.40
N GLU A 261 -16.22 -11.75 -15.46
CA GLU A 261 -17.23 -11.52 -14.43
C GLU A 261 -16.89 -10.33 -13.54
N LEU A 262 -15.62 -10.17 -13.15
CA LEU A 262 -15.15 -9.04 -12.37
C LEU A 262 -15.28 -7.73 -13.15
N SER A 263 -14.97 -7.75 -14.45
CA SER A 263 -15.14 -6.62 -15.35
C SER A 263 -16.62 -6.26 -15.51
N GLN A 264 -17.50 -7.24 -15.70
CA GLN A 264 -18.95 -7.04 -15.76
C GLN A 264 -19.49 -6.47 -14.45
N TYR A 265 -19.09 -7.04 -13.31
CA TYR A 265 -19.45 -6.53 -11.99
C TYR A 265 -18.95 -5.10 -11.79
N GLY A 266 -17.69 -4.84 -12.14
CA GLY A 266 -17.09 -3.52 -12.06
C GLY A 266 -17.87 -2.49 -12.87
N LYS A 267 -18.15 -2.79 -14.16
CA LYS A 267 -18.93 -1.93 -15.03
C LYS A 267 -20.32 -1.59 -14.46
N LYS A 268 -21.00 -2.56 -13.84
CA LYS A 268 -22.30 -2.35 -13.18
C LYS A 268 -22.22 -1.39 -11.98
N HIS A 269 -21.07 -1.34 -11.31
CA HIS A 269 -20.85 -0.56 -10.09
C HIS A 269 -19.84 0.59 -10.28
N SER A 270 -19.66 1.06 -11.52
CA SER A 270 -18.76 2.16 -11.87
C SER A 270 -17.31 1.94 -11.43
N ILE A 271 -16.84 0.69 -11.47
CA ILE A 271 -15.44 0.30 -11.24
C ILE A 271 -14.82 -0.13 -12.57
N LYS A 272 -13.79 0.59 -13.01
CA LYS A 272 -13.04 0.30 -14.25
C LYS A 272 -11.77 -0.45 -13.92
N LEU A 273 -11.59 -1.65 -14.47
CA LEU A 273 -10.32 -2.38 -14.37
C LEU A 273 -9.21 -1.64 -15.14
N ASN A 274 -8.01 -1.62 -14.57
CA ASN A 274 -6.82 -1.09 -15.24
C ASN A 274 -6.32 -2.03 -16.34
N HIS A 275 -5.32 -1.59 -17.11
CA HIS A 275 -4.82 -2.32 -18.29
C HIS A 275 -4.32 -3.75 -17.95
N ASN A 276 -3.71 -3.96 -16.78
CA ASN A 276 -3.24 -5.28 -16.35
C ASN A 276 -4.33 -6.13 -15.65
N GLY A 277 -5.51 -5.56 -15.39
CA GLY A 277 -6.62 -6.20 -14.69
C GLY A 277 -6.32 -6.55 -13.23
N GLY A 278 -5.23 -6.04 -12.64
CA GLY A 278 -4.83 -6.28 -11.26
C GLY A 278 -5.48 -5.32 -10.25
N LYS A 279 -6.03 -4.19 -10.72
CA LYS A 279 -6.78 -3.23 -9.90
C LYS A 279 -8.01 -2.69 -10.62
N GLY A 280 -9.03 -2.29 -9.87
CA GLY A 280 -10.17 -1.53 -10.35
C GLY A 280 -10.21 -0.13 -9.76
N LEU A 281 -10.41 0.89 -10.58
CA LEU A 281 -10.68 2.26 -10.16
C LEU A 281 -12.19 2.45 -10.02
N CYS A 282 -12.68 2.69 -8.80
CA CYS A 282 -14.05 3.14 -8.60
C CYS A 282 -14.17 4.62 -9.00
N LEU A 283 -14.96 4.91 -10.03
CA LEU A 283 -15.18 6.27 -10.55
C LEU A 283 -16.10 7.12 -9.66
N ILE A 284 -16.78 6.49 -8.70
CA ILE A 284 -17.65 7.18 -7.73
C ILE A 284 -16.84 7.66 -6.54
N CYS A 285 -15.91 6.82 -6.05
CA CYS A 285 -15.10 7.08 -4.87
C CYS A 285 -13.68 7.59 -5.20
N ASP A 286 -13.32 7.64 -6.48
CA ASP A 286 -11.97 7.93 -6.99
C ASP A 286 -10.86 7.11 -6.28
N LYS A 287 -11.14 5.82 -6.02
CA LYS A 287 -10.26 4.90 -5.26
C LYS A 287 -9.94 3.63 -6.03
N TYR A 288 -8.66 3.24 -6.00
CA TYR A 288 -8.22 1.93 -6.50
C TYR A 288 -8.52 0.82 -5.49
N ILE A 289 -8.98 -0.30 -6.02
CA ILE A 289 -9.37 -1.50 -5.29
C ILE A 289 -8.61 -2.66 -5.93
N SER A 290 -8.05 -3.57 -5.13
CA SER A 290 -7.47 -4.80 -5.67
C SER A 290 -8.52 -5.56 -6.50
N ALA A 291 -8.13 -6.11 -7.65
CA ALA A 291 -9.01 -6.77 -8.60
C ALA A 291 -9.46 -8.17 -8.13
N HIS A 292 -10.15 -8.19 -6.99
CA HIS A 292 -10.78 -9.35 -6.42
C HIS A 292 -12.27 -9.08 -6.22
N LYS A 293 -13.13 -10.03 -6.62
CA LYS A 293 -14.60 -9.85 -6.59
C LYS A 293 -15.12 -9.53 -5.20
N ASN A 294 -14.54 -10.14 -4.15
CA ASN A 294 -14.92 -9.86 -2.77
C ASN A 294 -14.51 -8.44 -2.35
N ASN A 295 -13.37 -7.94 -2.83
CA ASN A 295 -12.93 -6.56 -2.55
C ASN A 295 -13.84 -5.55 -3.24
N PHE A 296 -14.29 -5.82 -4.48
CA PHE A 296 -15.27 -4.98 -5.15
C PHE A 296 -16.61 -5.00 -4.42
N LYS A 297 -17.09 -6.18 -4.01
CA LYS A 297 -18.33 -6.31 -3.21
C LYS A 297 -18.22 -5.55 -1.89
N ALA A 298 -17.13 -5.73 -1.14
CA ALA A 298 -16.89 -5.04 0.12
C ALA A 298 -16.84 -3.51 -0.08
N HIS A 299 -16.09 -3.03 -1.08
CA HIS A 299 -16.03 -1.62 -1.42
C HIS A 299 -17.41 -1.05 -1.76
N VAL A 300 -18.14 -1.70 -2.68
CA VAL A 300 -19.47 -1.25 -3.10
C VAL A 300 -20.43 -1.22 -1.92
N LYS A 301 -20.39 -2.21 -1.03
CA LYS A 301 -21.22 -2.24 0.19
C LYS A 301 -20.78 -1.24 1.27
N GLY A 302 -19.56 -0.72 1.20
CA GLY A 302 -18.98 0.17 2.20
C GLY A 302 -19.70 1.52 2.31
N GLY A 303 -19.67 2.10 3.52
CA GLY A 303 -20.39 3.34 3.85
C GLY A 303 -20.03 4.52 2.95
N ILE A 304 -18.76 4.68 2.60
CA ILE A 304 -18.29 5.76 1.70
C ILE A 304 -18.91 5.62 0.30
N HIS A 305 -18.84 4.44 -0.32
CA HIS A 305 -19.40 4.24 -1.66
C HIS A 305 -20.92 4.43 -1.67
N GLN A 306 -21.61 3.86 -0.66
CA GLN A 306 -23.04 4.01 -0.50
C GLN A 306 -23.45 5.47 -0.26
N GLY A 307 -22.65 6.22 0.49
CA GLY A 307 -22.92 7.63 0.73
C GLY A 307 -22.80 8.48 -0.53
N HIS A 308 -21.77 8.25 -1.35
CA HIS A 308 -21.64 8.95 -2.64
C HIS A 308 -22.79 8.62 -3.60
N LEU A 309 -23.26 7.35 -3.64
CA LEU A 309 -24.44 7.00 -4.43
C LEU A 309 -25.67 7.82 -4.03
N VAL A 310 -25.86 8.06 -2.72
CA VAL A 310 -26.96 8.90 -2.22
C VAL A 310 -26.78 10.37 -2.63
N LEU A 311 -25.57 10.93 -2.47
CA LEU A 311 -25.29 12.32 -2.88
C LEU A 311 -25.42 12.54 -4.39
N LEU A 312 -25.23 11.50 -5.20
CA LEU A 312 -25.43 11.53 -6.65
C LEU A 312 -26.90 11.28 -7.06
N GLY A 313 -27.80 11.02 -6.11
CA GLY A 313 -29.20 10.69 -6.40
C GLY A 313 -29.40 9.31 -7.04
N LEU A 314 -28.38 8.45 -6.99
CA LEU A 314 -28.40 7.09 -7.53
C LEU A 314 -28.94 6.06 -6.53
N LYS A 315 -29.13 6.49 -5.27
CA LYS A 315 -29.70 5.68 -4.20
C LYS A 315 -30.51 6.57 -3.24
N GLU A 316 -31.60 6.05 -2.72
CA GLU A 316 -32.37 6.75 -1.69
C GLU A 316 -31.57 6.88 -0.37
N PRO A 317 -31.62 8.05 0.29
CA PRO A 317 -31.00 8.24 1.60
C PRO A 317 -31.67 7.33 2.63
N LYS A 318 -30.85 6.60 3.41
CA LYS A 318 -31.34 5.95 4.63
C LYS A 318 -31.65 7.02 5.68
N GLU A 319 -32.54 6.73 6.63
CA GLU A 319 -32.85 7.66 7.74
C GLU A 319 -31.59 8.13 8.48
N VAL A 320 -30.62 7.21 8.68
CA VAL A 320 -29.32 7.49 9.32
C VAL A 320 -28.50 8.56 8.57
N ASN A 321 -28.69 8.71 7.26
CA ASN A 321 -27.97 9.72 6.47
C ASN A 321 -28.55 11.14 6.62
N ARG A 322 -29.66 11.30 7.35
CA ARG A 322 -30.28 12.59 7.64
C ARG A 322 -29.76 13.11 8.98
N THR A 323 -28.45 13.25 9.13
CA THR A 323 -27.91 13.92 10.32
C THR A 323 -28.33 15.40 10.29
N THR A 324 -29.12 15.79 11.28
CA THR A 324 -29.47 17.20 11.58
C THR A 324 -28.44 17.87 12.48
N GLU A 325 -27.33 17.19 12.79
CA GLU A 325 -26.26 17.78 13.56
C GLU A 325 -25.76 19.03 12.87
N LEU A 326 -25.85 20.15 13.59
CA LEU A 326 -25.33 21.42 13.14
C LEU A 326 -23.83 21.43 13.43
N HIS A 327 -23.02 21.60 12.41
CA HIS A 327 -21.61 21.96 12.56
C HIS A 327 -21.44 23.45 12.26
N GLN A 328 -20.50 24.08 12.95
CA GLN A 328 -20.14 25.45 12.64
C GLN A 328 -19.26 25.48 11.39
N THR A 329 -19.44 26.51 10.57
CA THR A 329 -18.64 26.69 9.36
C THR A 329 -18.11 28.10 9.29
N LYS A 330 -16.85 28.27 8.88
CA LYS A 330 -16.26 29.58 8.57
C LYS A 330 -15.71 29.62 7.14
N SER A 331 -15.59 30.82 6.57
CA SER A 331 -14.87 31.00 5.32
C SER A 331 -13.40 30.61 5.50
N ILE A 332 -12.76 30.13 4.44
CA ILE A 332 -11.31 29.87 4.47
C ILE A 332 -10.50 31.15 4.73
N PHE A 333 -10.98 32.30 4.29
CA PHE A 333 -10.27 33.57 4.51
C PHE A 333 -10.42 34.13 5.92
N GLU A 334 -11.26 33.50 6.75
CA GLU A 334 -11.29 33.75 8.20
C GLU A 334 -10.22 32.92 8.95
N CYS A 335 -9.38 32.16 8.25
CA CYS A 335 -8.20 31.50 8.80
C CYS A 335 -6.95 32.36 8.55
N SER A 336 -5.93 32.24 9.40
CA SER A 336 -4.59 32.68 9.00
C SER A 336 -4.02 31.69 7.99
N ILE A 337 -3.48 32.20 6.89
CA ILE A 337 -2.89 31.36 5.84
C ILE A 337 -1.46 31.84 5.63
N ALA A 338 -0.53 30.90 5.56
CA ALA A 338 0.85 31.15 5.18
C ALA A 338 1.29 30.12 4.14
N TYR A 339 2.34 30.43 3.38
CA TYR A 339 2.88 29.53 2.36
C TYR A 339 4.36 29.27 2.61
N SER A 340 4.76 28.00 2.51
CA SER A 340 6.15 27.57 2.53
C SER A 340 6.58 27.21 1.11
N SER A 341 7.45 28.04 0.52
CA SER A 341 7.96 27.81 -0.84
C SER A 341 8.94 26.63 -0.92
N SER A 342 9.67 26.33 0.16
CA SER A 342 10.62 25.21 0.19
C SER A 342 9.91 23.87 0.10
N GLU A 343 8.81 23.70 0.84
CA GLU A 343 8.05 22.46 0.85
C GLU A 343 6.87 22.45 -0.13
N LYS A 344 6.56 23.60 -0.75
CA LYS A 344 5.35 23.80 -1.57
C LYS A 344 4.09 23.40 -0.83
N MET A 345 3.91 23.98 0.36
CA MET A 345 2.80 23.69 1.26
C MET A 345 2.13 24.98 1.79
N PHE A 346 0.82 24.91 2.00
CA PHE A 346 0.07 25.94 2.73
C PHE A 346 -0.04 25.57 4.20
N VAL A 347 0.15 26.54 5.09
CA VAL A 347 -0.08 26.41 6.52
C VAL A 347 -1.31 27.22 6.88
N VAL A 348 -2.28 26.59 7.54
CA VAL A 348 -3.52 27.21 7.98
C VAL A 348 -3.54 27.27 9.51
N ASN A 349 -3.93 28.42 10.06
CA ASN A 349 -3.97 28.69 11.50
C ASN A 349 -2.62 28.56 12.23
N ASN A 350 -1.49 28.53 11.50
CA ASN A 350 -0.15 28.21 12.03
C ASN A 350 -0.01 26.81 12.64
N ASP A 351 -1.04 25.97 12.52
CA ASP A 351 -1.09 24.67 13.19
C ASP A 351 -0.97 23.53 12.19
N VAL A 352 -1.42 23.75 10.94
CA VAL A 352 -1.57 22.64 10.02
C VAL A 352 -1.12 22.93 8.61
N SER A 353 -0.27 22.04 8.08
CA SER A 353 0.27 22.09 6.73
C SER A 353 -0.47 21.19 5.74
N TYR A 354 -0.58 21.62 4.49
CA TYR A 354 -1.20 20.89 3.39
C TYR A 354 -0.39 21.04 2.12
N ASP A 355 -0.31 19.97 1.33
CA ASP A 355 0.20 20.06 -0.03
C ASP A 355 -0.70 20.95 -0.89
N VAL A 356 -0.10 21.58 -1.91
CA VAL A 356 -0.81 22.48 -2.85
C VAL A 356 -2.05 21.81 -3.46
N ASN A 357 -1.99 20.53 -3.83
CA ASN A 357 -3.13 19.87 -4.47
C ASN A 357 -4.30 19.73 -3.50
N SER A 358 -4.03 19.24 -2.29
CA SER A 358 -5.05 19.13 -1.26
C SER A 358 -5.64 20.51 -0.91
N PHE A 359 -4.80 21.54 -0.77
CA PHE A 359 -5.26 22.90 -0.53
C PHE A 359 -6.21 23.38 -1.64
N PHE A 360 -5.88 23.17 -2.92
CA PHE A 360 -6.74 23.52 -4.06
C PHE A 360 -7.85 22.49 -4.37
N LEU A 361 -8.09 21.51 -3.51
CA LEU A 361 -9.18 20.52 -3.67
C LEU A 361 -9.04 19.73 -4.98
N ILE A 362 -7.79 19.44 -5.34
CA ILE A 362 -7.43 18.62 -6.48
C ILE A 362 -6.58 17.43 -6.04
N ARG A 363 -6.61 16.35 -6.82
CA ARG A 363 -5.83 15.14 -6.53
C ARG A 363 -5.38 14.46 -7.82
N PRO A 364 -4.08 14.20 -7.98
CA PRO A 364 -3.60 13.31 -9.03
C PRO A 364 -4.24 11.92 -8.88
N VAL A 365 -4.80 11.38 -9.95
CA VAL A 365 -5.32 10.02 -9.99
C VAL A 365 -4.13 9.09 -10.26
N GLU A 366 -3.33 8.84 -9.23
CA GLU A 366 -2.09 8.07 -9.35
C GLU A 366 -2.32 6.61 -9.78
N LYS A 367 -1.28 5.99 -10.36
CA LYS A 367 -1.08 4.52 -10.51
C LYS A 367 -1.56 3.84 -11.79
N ASP A 368 -1.96 4.56 -12.83
CA ASP A 368 -1.89 4.01 -14.18
C ASP A 368 -0.91 4.85 -15.01
N PRO A 369 0.23 4.29 -15.46
CA PRO A 369 1.23 5.03 -16.24
C PRO A 369 0.65 5.62 -17.54
N HIS A 370 -0.49 5.11 -18.00
CA HIS A 370 -1.20 5.60 -19.18
C HIS A 370 -2.34 6.58 -18.86
N PHE A 371 -2.65 6.82 -17.58
CA PHE A 371 -3.76 7.69 -17.16
C PHE A 371 -3.28 8.82 -16.24
N LYS A 372 -2.61 9.81 -16.83
CA LYS A 372 -2.18 11.04 -16.14
C LYS A 372 -3.31 12.06 -16.09
N LYS A 373 -4.22 11.90 -15.11
CA LYS A 373 -5.30 12.84 -14.86
C LYS A 373 -5.30 13.33 -13.42
N THR A 374 -5.83 14.53 -13.23
CA THR A 374 -6.08 15.14 -11.93
C THR A 374 -7.58 15.32 -11.77
N LYS A 375 -8.09 14.95 -10.59
CA LYS A 375 -9.49 15.14 -10.19
C LYS A 375 -9.60 16.46 -9.46
N CYS A 376 -10.55 17.30 -9.83
CA CYS A 376 -11.01 18.40 -8.97
C CYS A 376 -12.26 17.98 -8.22
N PHE A 377 -12.23 18.07 -6.89
CA PHE A 377 -13.37 17.69 -6.05
C PHE A 377 -14.50 18.72 -6.09
N VAL A 378 -14.16 20.02 -6.14
CA VAL A 378 -15.16 21.10 -6.17
C VAL A 378 -15.85 21.24 -7.53
N CYS A 379 -15.12 21.03 -8.62
CA CYS A 379 -15.69 21.02 -9.97
C CYS A 379 -16.25 19.65 -10.37
N SER A 380 -15.95 18.60 -9.60
CA SER A 380 -16.31 17.20 -9.90
C SER A 380 -15.80 16.67 -11.25
N GLU A 381 -14.77 17.29 -11.83
CA GLU A 381 -14.24 16.94 -13.17
C GLU A 381 -12.84 16.32 -13.13
N LEU A 382 -12.48 15.62 -14.20
CA LEU A 382 -11.15 15.08 -14.46
C LEU A 382 -10.50 15.86 -15.59
N PHE A 383 -9.31 16.40 -15.35
CA PHE A 383 -8.51 17.12 -16.34
C PHE A 383 -7.11 16.50 -16.48
N PRO A 384 -6.36 16.75 -17.56
CA PRO A 384 -5.00 16.23 -17.72
C PRO A 384 -4.06 16.71 -16.60
N GLN A 385 -3.20 15.82 -16.11
CA GLN A 385 -2.15 16.19 -15.16
C GLN A 385 -1.17 17.17 -15.82
N GLY A 386 -0.71 18.18 -15.07
CA GLY A 386 0.09 19.29 -15.58
C GLY A 386 -0.74 20.51 -16.02
N GLN A 387 -2.07 20.43 -15.95
CA GLN A 387 -2.98 21.56 -16.20
C GLN A 387 -3.65 22.08 -14.92
N GLU A 388 -3.04 21.82 -13.75
CA GLU A 388 -3.60 22.18 -12.45
C GLU A 388 -3.79 23.70 -12.33
N ARG A 389 -2.79 24.48 -12.75
CA ARG A 389 -2.86 25.95 -12.70
C ARG A 389 -3.96 26.49 -13.60
N GLU A 390 -4.04 26.02 -14.84
CA GLU A 390 -5.05 26.44 -15.82
C GLU A 390 -6.46 26.12 -15.32
N HIS A 391 -6.66 24.93 -14.76
CA HIS A 391 -7.94 24.53 -14.17
C HIS A 391 -8.30 25.39 -12.96
N CYS A 392 -7.39 25.56 -12.00
CA CYS A 392 -7.62 26.36 -10.78
C CYS A 392 -7.80 27.85 -11.10
N ALA A 393 -7.30 28.35 -12.23
CA ALA A 393 -7.53 29.70 -12.71
C ALA A 393 -8.93 29.91 -13.34
N THR A 394 -9.68 28.83 -13.64
CA THR A 394 -11.01 28.97 -14.23
C THR A 394 -11.99 29.68 -13.27
N PRO A 395 -12.92 30.51 -13.80
CA PRO A 395 -13.94 31.14 -12.96
C PRO A 395 -14.82 30.14 -12.21
N ALA A 396 -15.07 28.98 -12.81
CA ALA A 396 -15.86 27.90 -12.21
C ALA A 396 -15.15 27.31 -10.98
N HIS A 397 -13.86 26.95 -11.10
CA HIS A 397 -13.08 26.47 -9.96
C HIS A 397 -13.00 27.52 -8.86
N ARG A 398 -12.63 28.76 -9.21
CA ARG A 398 -12.53 29.87 -8.25
C ARG A 398 -13.84 30.03 -7.47
N SER A 399 -14.97 30.11 -8.16
CA SER A 399 -16.28 30.27 -7.51
C SER A 399 -16.60 29.11 -6.57
N ASN A 400 -16.34 27.86 -6.99
CA ASN A 400 -16.64 26.70 -6.16
C ASN A 400 -15.69 26.56 -4.97
N PHE A 401 -14.40 26.86 -5.15
CA PHE A 401 -13.40 26.92 -4.08
C PHE A 401 -13.81 27.93 -3.00
N LEU A 402 -14.17 29.15 -3.44
CA LEU A 402 -14.61 30.23 -2.55
C LEU A 402 -15.90 29.93 -1.80
N ALA A 403 -16.76 29.07 -2.37
CA ALA A 403 -17.99 28.62 -1.73
C ALA A 403 -17.77 27.53 -0.66
N THR A 404 -16.60 26.88 -0.65
CA THR A 404 -16.30 25.87 0.37
C THR A 404 -16.14 26.49 1.74
N LYS A 405 -16.46 25.71 2.77
CA LYS A 405 -16.39 26.19 4.15
C LYS A 405 -15.54 25.28 5.01
N VAL A 406 -14.75 25.86 5.89
CA VAL A 406 -13.99 25.10 6.90
C VAL A 406 -14.94 24.70 8.01
N VAL A 407 -15.00 23.41 8.31
CA VAL A 407 -15.89 22.83 9.32
C VAL A 407 -15.23 22.87 10.69
N LYS A 408 -15.98 23.29 11.72
CA LYS A 408 -15.59 23.20 13.12
C LYS A 408 -16.53 22.25 13.86
N PHE A 409 -15.96 21.28 14.58
CA PHE A 409 -16.70 20.39 15.48
C PHE A 409 -16.75 20.97 16.88
N GLU A 410 -17.94 21.01 17.49
CA GLU A 410 -18.11 21.46 18.88
C GLU A 410 -17.69 20.35 19.87
N GLY A 411 -17.07 20.73 20.99
CA GLY A 411 -16.85 19.84 22.14
C GLY A 411 -15.66 18.87 22.06
N GLN A 412 -15.06 18.71 20.89
CA GLN A 412 -13.68 18.26 20.74
C GLN A 412 -12.87 19.55 20.51
N GLY A 413 -11.69 19.73 21.11
CA GLY A 413 -10.84 20.90 20.78
C GLY A 413 -10.73 21.06 19.25
N GLU A 414 -10.52 22.29 18.74
CA GLU A 414 -10.59 22.57 17.29
C GLU A 414 -10.05 21.38 16.50
N PRO A 415 -10.86 20.72 15.65
CA PRO A 415 -10.39 19.52 14.98
C PRO A 415 -9.12 19.88 14.21
N SER A 416 -8.02 19.26 14.61
CA SER A 416 -6.70 19.35 14.00
C SER A 416 -6.74 19.04 12.51
N ALA A 417 -7.72 18.25 12.06
CA ALA A 417 -8.00 18.02 10.66
C ALA A 417 -8.77 19.21 10.07
N TYR A 418 -8.10 20.00 9.21
CA TYR A 418 -8.78 20.94 8.32
C TYR A 418 -9.71 20.16 7.38
N ILE A 419 -10.96 20.14 7.78
CA ILE A 419 -12.05 19.57 7.00
C ILE A 419 -12.75 20.72 6.30
N ARG A 420 -13.00 20.55 4.99
CA ARG A 420 -13.82 21.47 4.22
C ARG A 420 -15.11 20.81 3.78
N GLU A 421 -16.22 21.48 4.01
CA GLU A 421 -17.49 21.13 3.37
C GLU A 421 -17.50 21.70 1.96
N LEU A 422 -17.52 20.82 0.96
CA LEU A 422 -17.52 21.19 -0.45
C LEU A 422 -18.93 21.57 -0.93
N ARG A 423 -19.92 20.87 -0.39
CA ARG A 423 -21.36 21.07 -0.55
C ARG A 423 -22.06 20.30 0.57
N THR A 424 -23.36 20.53 0.74
CA THR A 424 -24.16 19.87 1.79
C THR A 424 -23.89 18.37 1.83
N ASN A 425 -23.41 17.89 2.99
CA ASN A 425 -23.08 16.49 3.26
C ASN A 425 -21.91 15.90 2.44
N LEU A 426 -21.05 16.71 1.84
CA LEU A 426 -19.81 16.25 1.21
C LEU A 426 -18.61 16.98 1.80
N PHE A 427 -17.76 16.24 2.47
CA PHE A 427 -16.60 16.76 3.17
C PHE A 427 -15.31 16.36 2.47
N HIS A 428 -14.30 17.21 2.54
CA HIS A 428 -12.93 16.94 2.11
C HIS A 428 -12.02 16.95 3.32
N CYS A 429 -11.20 15.92 3.44
CA CYS A 429 -10.14 15.86 4.42
C CYS A 429 -8.83 16.38 3.81
N GLY A 430 -8.28 17.46 4.36
CA GLY A 430 -7.03 18.06 3.93
C GLY A 430 -5.84 17.09 4.00
N TYR A 431 -5.69 16.32 5.07
CA TYR A 431 -4.54 15.40 5.23
C TYR A 431 -4.56 14.24 4.24
N CYS A 432 -5.71 13.58 4.11
CA CYS A 432 -5.83 12.39 3.26
C CYS A 432 -6.16 12.70 1.80
N ASN A 433 -6.35 13.98 1.49
CA ASN A 433 -6.79 14.50 0.20
C ASN A 433 -7.89 13.64 -0.45
N GLN A 434 -8.97 13.44 0.30
CA GLN A 434 -10.09 12.59 -0.11
C GLN A 434 -11.43 13.18 0.29
N THR A 435 -12.48 12.81 -0.43
CA THR A 435 -13.85 13.23 -0.12
C THR A 435 -14.61 12.13 0.62
N LEU A 436 -15.47 12.54 1.55
CA LEU A 436 -16.21 11.69 2.46
C LEU A 436 -17.67 12.16 2.48
N PRO A 437 -18.63 11.27 2.20
CA PRO A 437 -20.04 11.61 2.23
C PRO A 437 -20.57 11.52 3.65
N PHE A 438 -21.36 12.51 4.06
CA PHE A 438 -21.94 12.66 5.40
C PHE A 438 -20.92 12.71 6.54
N LEU A 439 -21.41 13.16 7.70
CA LEU A 439 -20.55 13.45 8.85
C LEU A 439 -20.07 12.19 9.57
N GLU A 440 -20.90 11.14 9.58
CA GLU A 440 -20.57 9.87 10.22
C GLU A 440 -19.34 9.20 9.58
N GLN A 441 -19.27 9.16 8.25
CA GLN A 441 -18.15 8.57 7.54
C GLN A 441 -16.88 9.42 7.70
N LEU A 442 -17.04 10.75 7.81
CA LEU A 442 -15.93 11.63 8.16
C LEU A 442 -15.38 11.33 9.56
N ARG A 443 -16.24 11.20 10.57
CA ARG A 443 -15.81 10.83 11.93
C ARG A 443 -15.07 9.50 11.95
N HIS A 444 -15.64 8.49 11.30
CA HIS A 444 -15.00 7.19 11.18
C HIS A 444 -13.63 7.28 10.49
N HIS A 445 -13.53 8.09 9.43
CA HIS A 445 -12.26 8.33 8.75
C HIS A 445 -11.22 8.97 9.68
N CYS A 446 -11.57 10.01 10.42
CA CYS A 446 -10.65 10.70 11.32
C CYS A 446 -10.10 9.79 12.43
N MET A 447 -10.79 8.69 12.76
CA MET A 447 -10.33 7.69 13.73
C MET A 447 -9.43 6.59 13.13
N THR A 448 -9.27 6.55 11.80
CA THR A 448 -8.39 5.55 11.17
C THR A 448 -6.92 5.85 11.44
N CYS A 449 -6.11 4.81 11.66
CA CYS A 449 -4.66 4.94 11.90
C CYS A 449 -3.94 5.76 10.81
N ASN A 450 -4.28 5.55 9.54
CA ASN A 450 -3.69 6.28 8.42
C ASN A 450 -3.98 7.79 8.47
N HIS A 451 -5.13 8.19 9.00
CA HIS A 451 -5.45 9.61 9.16
C HIS A 451 -4.62 10.23 10.27
N VAL A 452 -4.59 9.57 11.44
CA VAL A 452 -3.82 10.02 12.61
C VAL A 452 -2.33 10.15 12.27
N PHE A 453 -1.78 9.17 11.55
CA PHE A 453 -0.40 9.21 11.08
C PHE A 453 -0.12 10.42 10.20
N LEU A 454 -0.92 10.64 9.16
CA LEU A 454 -0.75 11.80 8.26
C LEU A 454 -0.94 13.12 9.04
N GLN A 455 -1.89 13.18 9.96
CA GLN A 455 -2.09 14.33 10.82
C GLN A 455 -0.81 14.65 11.62
N GLU A 456 -0.23 13.66 12.29
CA GLU A 456 1.01 13.82 13.08
C GLU A 456 2.18 14.29 12.23
N GLU A 457 2.35 13.73 11.02
CA GLU A 457 3.36 14.19 10.07
C GLU A 457 3.16 15.68 9.75
N HIS A 458 1.94 16.09 9.40
CA HIS A 458 1.67 17.46 8.97
C HIS A 458 1.67 18.51 10.09
N THR A 459 1.60 18.12 11.36
CA THR A 459 1.64 19.04 12.53
C THR A 459 3.05 19.30 13.09
N ASN A 460 4.04 18.45 12.80
CA ASN A 460 5.35 18.49 13.46
C ASN A 460 6.44 19.27 12.71
N PHE A 461 6.09 20.07 11.69
CA PHE A 461 7.07 20.81 10.89
C PHE A 461 7.21 22.27 11.31
N HIS A 462 8.43 22.67 11.68
CA HIS A 462 8.83 24.07 11.72
C HIS A 462 9.13 24.56 10.30
N LEU A 463 8.08 24.96 9.58
CA LEU A 463 8.21 25.50 8.23
C LEU A 463 8.59 26.98 8.28
N THR A 464 9.52 27.38 7.42
CA THR A 464 9.68 28.81 7.11
C THR A 464 8.55 29.19 6.16
N THR A 465 7.65 30.05 6.63
CA THR A 465 6.44 30.43 5.91
C THR A 465 6.33 31.94 5.73
N VAL A 466 5.76 32.37 4.60
CA VAL A 466 5.36 33.76 4.36
C VAL A 466 3.86 33.89 4.62
N PRO A 467 3.41 34.76 5.55
CA PRO A 467 1.98 35.00 5.76
C PRO A 467 1.32 35.59 4.51
N ILE A 468 0.09 35.15 4.23
CA ILE A 468 -0.75 35.66 3.16
C ILE A 468 -1.82 36.56 3.79
N ASP A 469 -1.92 37.79 3.31
CA ASP A 469 -2.94 38.74 3.76
C ASP A 469 -4.33 38.30 3.27
N THR A 470 -5.18 37.84 4.19
CA THR A 470 -6.55 37.41 3.93
C THR A 470 -7.58 38.52 4.18
N SER A 471 -7.16 39.74 4.53
CA SER A 471 -8.07 40.85 4.84
C SER A 471 -8.67 41.54 3.59
N GLY A 472 -8.08 41.30 2.42
CA GLY A 472 -8.54 41.83 1.14
C GLY A 472 -9.79 41.15 0.58
N PRO A 473 -10.29 41.61 -0.58
CA PRO A 473 -11.36 40.93 -1.30
C PRO A 473 -11.00 39.47 -1.60
N ALA A 474 -11.95 38.56 -1.40
CA ALA A 474 -11.80 37.12 -1.61
C ALA A 474 -11.15 36.74 -2.95
N VAL A 475 -11.44 37.50 -4.01
CA VAL A 475 -10.89 37.29 -5.36
C VAL A 475 -9.40 37.58 -5.40
N ASP A 476 -8.97 38.69 -4.80
CA ASP A 476 -7.57 39.13 -4.79
C ASP A 476 -6.72 38.17 -3.94
N VAL A 477 -7.26 37.72 -2.80
CA VAL A 477 -6.61 36.72 -1.94
C VAL A 477 -6.43 35.40 -2.70
N TYR A 478 -7.44 34.96 -3.46
CA TYR A 478 -7.34 33.76 -4.29
C TYR A 478 -6.26 33.87 -5.37
N ASP A 479 -6.16 35.03 -6.04
CA ASP A 479 -5.12 35.30 -7.03
C ASP A 479 -3.71 35.27 -6.42
N HIS A 480 -3.55 35.78 -5.20
CA HIS A 480 -2.30 35.67 -4.45
C HIS A 480 -1.95 34.22 -4.11
N LEU A 481 -2.92 33.43 -3.60
CA LEU A 481 -2.73 31.99 -3.32
C LEU A 481 -2.27 31.22 -4.56
N MET A 482 -2.89 31.48 -5.71
CA MET A 482 -2.52 30.87 -7.00
C MET A 482 -1.10 31.26 -7.42
N THR A 483 -0.69 32.49 -7.14
CA THR A 483 0.66 32.99 -7.46
C THR A 483 1.71 32.22 -6.67
N CYS A 484 1.55 32.13 -5.33
CA CYS A 484 2.45 31.38 -4.46
C CYS A 484 2.56 29.91 -4.86
N ALA A 485 1.43 29.25 -5.15
CA ALA A 485 1.41 27.80 -5.39
C ALA A 485 2.01 27.35 -6.72
N PHE A 486 1.90 28.17 -7.77
CA PHE A 486 2.17 27.72 -9.14
C PHE A 486 3.21 28.55 -9.90
N TYR A 487 3.78 29.60 -9.30
CA TYR A 487 4.83 30.43 -9.93
C TYR A 487 6.19 30.40 -9.19
N ASP A 488 6.23 29.84 -7.98
CA ASP A 488 7.46 29.52 -7.21
C ASP A 488 7.88 28.05 -7.45
#